data_AF-A0A532AK97-F1
#
_entry.id   AF-A0A532AK97-F1
#
_cell.length_a   1.000
_cell.length_b   1.000
_cell.length_c   1.000
_cell.angle_alpha   90.00
_cell.angle_beta   90.00
_cell.angle_gamma   90.00
#
_symmetry.space_group_name_H-M   'P 1'
#
loop_
_entity.id
_entity.type
_entity.pdbx_description
1 polymer ?
#
loop_
_entity_poly.entity_id
_entity_poly.type
_entity_poly.pdbx_seq_one_letter_code
_entity_poly.pdbx_strand_id
1 'polypeptide(L)' 'MTLSFDLTAEGARDALRSRATPEKPSLIGLTRAELGAALVAAGIVPERQAKMRAQQ' A
#
# COMPACT_ATOMS: atom_id res chain seq x y z
N MET A 1 18.53 -11.75 4.67
CA MET A 1 19.16 -10.56 4.09
C MET A 1 18.57 -9.33 4.76
N THR A 2 19.40 -8.49 5.39
CA THR A 2 18.99 -7.22 5.98
C THR A 2 19.48 -6.09 5.09
N LEU A 3 18.58 -5.16 4.75
CA LEU A 3 18.92 -3.93 4.03
C LEU A 3 18.98 -2.80 5.05
N SER A 4 20.05 -2.00 4.99
CA SER A 4 20.23 -0.80 5.80
C SER A 4 20.31 0.41 4.88
N PHE A 5 19.58 1.47 5.20
CA PHE A 5 19.55 2.70 4.43
C PHE A 5 20.06 3.84 5.31
N ASP A 6 21.05 4.57 4.80
CA ASP A 6 21.49 5.81 5.42
C ASP A 6 20.61 6.97 4.94
N LEU A 7 19.79 7.48 5.85
CA LEU A 7 18.88 8.61 5.59
C LEU A 7 19.51 9.97 5.89
N THR A 8 20.75 9.99 6.38
CA THR A 8 21.50 11.23 6.69
C THR A 8 22.29 11.75 5.50
N ALA A 9 22.59 10.89 4.53
CA ALA A 9 23.17 11.30 3.26
C ALA A 9 22.30 12.35 2.55
N GLU A 10 22.96 13.38 2.01
CA GLU A 10 22.30 14.49 1.33
C GLU A 10 21.48 13.98 0.14
N GLY A 11 20.21 14.40 0.06
CA GLY A 11 19.30 13.95 -1.00
C GLY A 11 18.75 12.52 -0.86
N ALA A 12 19.20 11.71 0.11
CA ALA A 12 18.77 10.31 0.25
C ALA A 12 17.24 10.16 0.40
N ARG A 13 16.63 11.03 1.21
CA ARG A 13 15.16 11.02 1.41
C ARG A 13 14.39 11.31 0.13
N ASP A 14 14.93 12.18 -0.72
CA ASP A 14 14.26 12.56 -1.96
C ASP A 14 14.44 11.49 -3.05
N ALA A 15 15.62 10.85 -3.08
CA ALA A 15 15.87 9.68 -3.92
C ALA A 15 14.98 8.47 -3.56
N LEU A 16 14.70 8.28 -2.26
CA LEU A 16 13.77 7.25 -1.76
C LEU A 16 12.29 7.64 -1.91
N ARG A 17 12.00 8.90 -2.28
CA ARG A 17 10.62 9.34 -2.42
C ARG A 17 9.96 8.57 -3.56
N SER A 18 8.81 7.95 -3.28
CA SER A 18 8.07 7.27 -4.33
C SER A 18 7.65 8.30 -5.38
N ARG A 19 8.00 8.05 -6.65
CA ARG A 19 7.46 8.83 -7.77
C ARG A 19 5.93 8.69 -7.81
N ALA A 20 5.27 9.63 -8.49
CA ALA A 20 3.81 9.69 -8.61
C ALA A 20 3.23 8.30 -8.86
N THR A 21 2.51 7.80 -7.86
CA THR A 21 1.79 6.54 -7.96
C THR A 21 0.44 6.83 -8.62
N PRO A 22 -0.11 5.88 -9.41
CA PRO A 22 -1.46 6.03 -9.94
C PRO A 22 -2.43 6.35 -8.81
N GLU A 23 -3.44 7.19 -9.10
CA GLU A 23 -4.44 7.56 -8.10
C GLU A 23 -5.05 6.30 -7.49
N LYS A 24 -5.01 6.23 -6.17
CA LYS A 24 -5.59 5.11 -5.44
C LYS A 24 -7.11 5.27 -5.46
N PRO A 25 -7.87 4.19 -5.74
CA PRO A 25 -9.31 4.25 -5.62
C PRO A 25 -9.70 4.61 -4.18
N SER A 26 -10.72 5.45 -4.03
CA SER A 26 -11.28 5.76 -2.72
C SER A 26 -11.81 4.48 -2.07
N LEU A 27 -11.47 4.28 -0.80
CA LEU A 27 -11.97 3.16 0.01
C LEU A 27 -13.15 3.57 0.89
N ILE A 28 -13.51 4.85 0.90
CA ILE A 28 -14.59 5.40 1.73
C ILE A 28 -15.94 4.96 1.15
N GLY A 29 -16.83 4.48 2.03
CA GLY A 29 -18.18 4.09 1.66
C GLY A 29 -18.30 2.67 1.05
N LEU A 30 -17.17 1.98 0.85
CA LEU A 30 -17.19 0.58 0.43
C LEU A 30 -17.71 -0.32 1.55
N THR A 31 -18.52 -1.31 1.19
CA THR A 31 -18.82 -2.43 2.07
C THR A 31 -17.56 -3.26 2.33
N ARG A 32 -17.58 -4.12 3.35
CA ARG A 32 -16.44 -4.99 3.67
C ARG A 32 -16.03 -5.88 2.50
N ALA A 33 -17.00 -6.39 1.73
CA ALA A 33 -16.74 -7.21 0.55
C ALA A 33 -16.03 -6.41 -0.53
N GLU A 34 -16.53 -5.21 -0.83
CA GLU A 34 -15.97 -4.30 -1.83
C GLU A 34 -14.59 -3.79 -1.44
N LEU A 35 -14.39 -3.46 -0.16
CA LEU A 35 -13.09 -3.07 0.38
C LEU A 35 -12.06 -4.19 0.19
N GLY A 36 -12.41 -5.43 0.53
CA GLY A 36 -11.53 -6.58 0.34
C GLY A 36 -11.13 -6.76 -1.12
N ALA A 37 -12.09 -6.66 -2.04
CA ALA A 37 -11.85 -6.77 -3.48
C ALA A 37 -10.97 -5.62 -4.01
N ALA A 38 -11.24 -4.38 -3.59
CA ALA A 38 -10.47 -3.21 -3.99
C ALA A 38 -9.01 -3.29 -3.52
N LEU A 39 -8.76 -3.80 -2.31
CA LEU A 39 -7.40 -3.98 -1.78
C LEU A 39 -6.60 -5.04 -2.53
N VAL A 40 -7.25 -6.12 -2.96
CA VAL A 40 -6.62 -7.16 -3.79
C VAL A 40 -6.34 -6.64 -5.19
N ALA A 41 -7.30 -5.97 -5.82
CA ALA A 41 -7.15 -5.38 -7.15
C ALA A 41 -6.05 -4.32 -7.20
N ALA A 42 -5.88 -3.54 -6.12
CA ALA A 42 -4.80 -2.57 -5.97
C ALA A 42 -3.43 -3.21 -5.63
N GLY A 43 -3.36 -4.54 -5.48
CA GLY A 43 -2.13 -5.26 -5.13
C GLY A 43 -1.62 -4.97 -3.72
N ILE A 44 -2.45 -4.38 -2.86
CA ILE A 44 -2.06 -3.98 -1.49
C ILE A 44 -2.02 -5.21 -0.58
N VAL A 45 -2.92 -6.17 -0.80
CA VAL A 45 -3.02 -7.38 0.02
C VAL A 45 -3.16 -8.63 -0.86
N PRO A 46 -2.56 -9.77 -0.50
CA PRO A 46 -2.85 -11.04 -1.15
C PRO A 46 -4.31 -11.46 -0.92
N GLU A 47 -4.90 -12.18 -1.87
CA GLU A 47 -6.29 -12.64 -1.81
C GLU A 47 -6.63 -13.37 -0.50
N ARG A 48 -5.73 -14.27 -0.06
CA ARG A 48 -5.88 -15.01 1.21
C ARG A 48 -6.01 -14.11 2.46
N GLN A 49 -5.59 -12.84 2.38
CA GLN A 49 -5.64 -11.87 3.48
C GLN A 49 -6.77 -10.85 3.32
N ALA A 50 -7.50 -10.84 2.21
CA ALA A 50 -8.51 -9.83 1.90
C ALA A 50 -9.60 -9.74 2.99
N LYS A 51 -10.14 -10.89 3.41
CA LYS A 51 -11.19 -10.96 4.44
C LYS A 51 -10.73 -10.39 5.78
N MET A 52 -9.53 -10.76 6.22
CA MET A 52 -8.96 -10.26 7.48
C MET A 52 -8.80 -8.74 7.40
N ARG A 53 -8.25 -8.23 6.30
CA ARG A 53 -7.97 -6.80 6.14
C ARG A 53 -9.21 -5.94 6.01
N ALA A 54 -10.27 -6.46 5.42
CA ALA A 54 -11.55 -5.76 5.40
C ALA A 54 -12.25 -5.69 6.77
N GLN A 55 -11.86 -6.55 7.74
CA GLN A 55 -12.51 -6.67 9.05
C GLN A 55 -11.74 -6.01 10.20
N GLN A 56 -10.44 -5.71 10.01
CA GLN A 56 -9.62 -4.90 10.92
C GLN A 56 -10.16 -3.47 11.01
#